data_AF-A0A0D1L1W6-F1
#
_entry.id   AF-A0A0D1L1W6-F1
#
_cell.length_a   1.000
_cell.length_b   1.000
_cell.length_c   1.000
_cell.angle_alpha   90.00
_cell.angle_beta   90.00
_cell.angle_gamma   90.00
#
_symmetry.space_group_name_H-M   'P 1'
#
loop_
_entity.id
_entity.type
_entity.pdbx_description
1 polymer ?
#
loop_
_entity_poly.entity_id
_entity_poly.type
_entity_poly.pdbx_seq_one_letter_code
_entity_poly.pdbx_strand_id
1 'polypeptide(L)'
;MPFCVASIGPSYKWNGLVVFALIALGLLLAGGAIVYNRRRHRPTLLTLTNENALLTDELARCEEQIDNRATNLINVVNVLLRDLANDLGIYRGDTRLSVYRHNEDKFYLVGRVSPNENYAAVGRTSYPDSQGFIGQVWRAADDKTNVTFPTDRQDWVETQVQSYGLSRSEAEVLKMHTVFMTATKLRRDVHDAAFGVLCIECDRKRGSVKAGTLNEVRNSPQFKTLTSILDISLTGLSHDEVKRGFLDKASNSGSLPTQQS
;
A
#
# COMPACT_ATOMS: atom_id res chain seq x y z
N MET A 1 -55.67 -70.21 -23.87
CA MET A 1 -54.81 -69.91 -25.03
C MET A 1 -53.41 -69.59 -24.53
N PRO A 2 -52.38 -70.36 -24.93
CA PRO A 2 -51.00 -70.09 -24.56
C PRO A 2 -50.33 -69.22 -25.63
N PHE A 3 -49.47 -68.28 -25.23
CA PHE A 3 -48.44 -67.74 -26.11
C PHE A 3 -47.09 -68.27 -25.64
N CYS A 4 -46.54 -69.18 -26.46
CA CYS A 4 -45.14 -69.58 -26.43
C CYS A 4 -44.28 -68.39 -26.85
N VAL A 5 -43.21 -68.11 -26.10
CA VAL A 5 -42.01 -67.49 -26.68
C VAL A 5 -40.89 -68.50 -26.54
N ALA A 6 -40.46 -68.99 -27.71
CA ALA A 6 -39.43 -69.97 -27.90
C ALA A 6 -38.09 -69.48 -27.33
N SER A 7 -37.41 -70.34 -26.57
CA SER A 7 -36.01 -70.18 -26.23
C SER A 7 -35.17 -70.30 -27.50
N ILE A 8 -34.56 -69.21 -27.95
CA ILE A 8 -33.55 -69.22 -29.00
C ILE A 8 -32.28 -68.65 -28.39
N GLY A 9 -31.30 -69.54 -28.16
CA GLY A 9 -29.98 -69.23 -27.66
C GLY A 9 -29.46 -70.41 -26.81
N PRO A 10 -28.25 -70.95 -27.04
CA PRO A 10 -27.77 -72.11 -26.30
C PRO A 10 -27.78 -71.81 -24.80
N SER A 11 -28.31 -72.71 -23.97
CA SER A 11 -28.11 -72.63 -22.52
C SER A 11 -26.64 -72.97 -22.25
N TYR A 12 -25.75 -71.99 -22.37
CA TYR A 12 -24.35 -72.14 -22.03
C TYR A 12 -24.30 -72.44 -20.52
N LYS A 13 -24.08 -73.70 -20.15
CA LYS A 13 -23.72 -74.06 -18.78
C LYS A 13 -22.32 -73.52 -18.56
N TRP A 14 -22.23 -72.26 -18.13
CA TRP A 14 -20.95 -71.65 -17.81
C TRP A 14 -20.32 -72.46 -16.68
N ASN A 15 -19.26 -73.21 -17.00
CA ASN A 15 -18.41 -73.79 -15.97
C ASN A 15 -17.95 -72.65 -15.06
N GLY A 16 -17.99 -72.82 -13.74
CA GLY A 16 -17.56 -71.79 -12.78
C GLY A 16 -16.15 -71.26 -13.07
N LEU A 17 -15.32 -72.09 -13.71
CA LEU A 17 -14.01 -71.75 -14.25
C LEU A 17 -14.03 -70.64 -15.31
N VAL A 18 -15.04 -70.61 -16.19
CA VAL A 18 -15.17 -69.61 -17.26
C VAL A 18 -15.66 -68.28 -16.69
N VAL A 19 -16.59 -68.31 -15.72
CA VAL A 19 -17.03 -67.10 -15.02
C VAL A 19 -15.88 -66.49 -14.23
N PHE A 20 -15.10 -67.33 -13.54
CA PHE A 20 -13.92 -66.88 -12.81
C PHE A 20 -12.86 -66.27 -13.74
N ALA A 21 -12.62 -66.87 -14.91
CA ALA A 21 -11.71 -66.35 -15.91
C ALA A 21 -12.14 -64.97 -16.44
N LEU A 22 -13.44 -64.76 -16.67
CA LEU A 22 -13.96 -63.46 -17.12
C LEU A 22 -13.86 -62.37 -16.04
N ILE A 23 -14.12 -62.71 -14.78
CA ILE A 23 -13.95 -61.77 -13.65
C ILE A 23 -12.46 -61.42 -13.47
N ALA A 24 -11.57 -62.42 -13.52
CA ALA A 24 -10.13 -62.20 -13.43
C ALA A 24 -9.61 -61.33 -14.59
N LEU A 25 -10.12 -61.55 -15.80
CA LEU A 25 -9.79 -60.72 -16.96
C LEU A 25 -10.31 -59.29 -16.80
N GLY A 26 -11.55 -59.11 -16.31
CA GLY A 26 -12.12 -57.80 -16.03
C GLY A 26 -11.32 -57.02 -14.98
N LEU A 27 -10.87 -57.68 -13.91
CA LEU A 27 -10.01 -57.08 -12.89
C LEU A 27 -8.62 -56.73 -13.43
N LEU A 28 -8.04 -57.56 -14.30
CA LEU A 28 -6.78 -57.28 -14.98
C LEU A 28 -6.89 -56.07 -15.90
N LEU A 29 -7.97 -55.96 -16.68
CA LEU A 29 -8.22 -54.83 -17.57
C LEU A 29 -8.47 -53.53 -16.78
N ALA A 30 -9.26 -53.60 -15.70
CA ALA A 30 -9.49 -52.46 -14.82
C ALA A 30 -8.20 -52.01 -14.13
N GLY A 31 -7.41 -52.95 -13.60
CA GLY A 31 -6.10 -52.68 -13.01
C GLY A 31 -5.13 -52.06 -14.01
N GLY A 32 -5.08 -52.61 -15.23
CA GLY A 32 -4.27 -52.07 -16.33
C GLY A 32 -4.68 -50.65 -16.73
N ALA A 33 -5.99 -50.38 -16.82
CA ALA A 33 -6.51 -49.05 -17.13
C ALA A 33 -6.18 -48.02 -16.03
N ILE A 34 -6.31 -48.40 -14.75
CA ILE A 34 -5.95 -47.54 -13.61
C ILE A 34 -4.45 -47.23 -13.63
N VAL A 35 -3.60 -48.22 -13.88
CA VAL A 35 -2.14 -48.05 -13.94
C VAL A 35 -1.74 -47.18 -15.13
N TYR A 36 -2.35 -47.40 -16.32
CA TYR A 36 -2.11 -46.61 -17.51
C TYR A 36 -2.51 -45.15 -17.32
N ASN A 37 -3.71 -44.91 -16.77
CA ASN A 37 -4.22 -43.55 -16.50
C ASN A 37 -3.31 -42.82 -15.50
N ARG A 38 -2.88 -43.49 -14.41
CA ARG A 38 -1.93 -42.91 -13.45
C ARG A 38 -0.57 -42.60 -14.06
N ARG A 39 -0.01 -43.48 -14.89
CA ARG A 39 1.30 -43.26 -15.52
C ARG A 39 1.26 -42.10 -16.52
N ARG A 40 0.17 -41.94 -17.26
CA ARG A 40 0.03 -40.87 -18.26
C ARG A 40 -0.20 -39.49 -17.64
N HIS A 41 -0.98 -39.39 -16.56
CA HIS A 41 -1.30 -38.09 -15.95
C HIS A 41 -0.34 -37.62 -14.86
N ARG A 42 0.43 -38.53 -14.23
CA ARG A 42 1.48 -38.14 -13.26
C ARG A 42 2.50 -37.13 -13.79
N PRO A 43 3.11 -37.30 -14.98
CA PRO A 43 4.09 -36.34 -15.48
C PRO A 43 3.48 -34.95 -15.70
N THR A 44 2.21 -34.89 -16.14
CA THR A 44 1.49 -33.64 -16.34
C THR A 44 1.13 -32.96 -15.02
N LEU A 45 0.71 -33.71 -14.01
CA LEU A 45 0.45 -33.14 -12.68
C LEU A 45 1.73 -32.65 -12.01
N LEU A 46 2.84 -33.41 -12.12
CA LEU A 46 4.13 -33.02 -11.54
C LEU A 46 4.72 -31.78 -12.21
N THR A 47 4.61 -31.68 -13.53
CA THR A 47 5.04 -30.47 -14.27
C THR A 47 4.20 -29.28 -13.86
N LEU A 48 2.87 -29.41 -13.85
CA LEU A 48 1.98 -28.33 -13.41
C LEU A 48 2.21 -27.94 -11.94
N THR A 49 2.50 -28.87 -11.03
CA THR A 49 2.81 -28.52 -9.64
C THR A 49 4.16 -27.82 -9.50
N ASN A 50 5.15 -28.24 -10.28
CA ASN A 50 6.48 -27.61 -10.27
C ASN A 50 6.43 -26.21 -10.90
N GLU A 51 5.69 -26.04 -12.00
CA GLU A 51 5.47 -24.74 -12.64
C GLU A 51 4.74 -23.79 -11.69
N ASN A 52 3.67 -24.25 -11.01
CA ASN A 52 3.02 -23.44 -9.99
C ASN A 52 3.98 -23.07 -8.85
N ALA A 53 4.79 -24.01 -8.37
CA ALA A 53 5.77 -23.73 -7.32
C ALA A 53 6.84 -22.71 -7.75
N LEU A 54 7.32 -22.79 -8.99
CA LEU A 54 8.26 -21.83 -9.56
C LEU A 54 7.64 -20.45 -9.71
N LEU A 55 6.42 -20.37 -10.27
CA LEU A 55 5.69 -19.11 -10.40
C LEU A 55 5.43 -18.46 -9.05
N THR A 56 5.11 -19.24 -8.01
CA THR A 56 4.93 -18.71 -6.66
C THR A 56 6.24 -18.19 -6.06
N ASP A 57 7.38 -18.83 -6.33
CA ASP A 57 8.69 -18.36 -5.86
C ASP A 57 9.13 -17.08 -6.61
N GLU A 58 8.91 -17.02 -7.93
CA GLU A 58 9.17 -15.82 -8.72
C GLU A 58 8.31 -14.64 -8.28
N LEU A 59 7.02 -14.88 -8.01
CA LEU A 59 6.12 -13.86 -7.49
C LEU A 59 6.59 -13.34 -6.13
N ALA A 60 6.96 -14.25 -5.21
CA ALA A 60 7.49 -13.88 -3.90
C ALA A 60 8.78 -13.05 -4.00
N ARG A 61 9.73 -13.44 -4.87
CA ARG A 61 10.96 -12.66 -5.10
C ARG A 61 10.68 -11.29 -5.71
N CYS A 62 9.74 -11.22 -6.64
CA CYS A 62 9.36 -9.96 -7.26
C CYS A 62 8.71 -9.01 -6.25
N GLU A 63 7.81 -9.52 -5.42
CA GLU A 63 7.20 -8.78 -4.31
C GLU A 63 8.25 -8.27 -3.31
N GLU A 64 9.21 -9.12 -2.92
CA GLU A 64 10.31 -8.73 -2.03
C GLU A 64 11.17 -7.61 -2.64
N GLN A 65 11.48 -7.68 -3.93
CA GLN A 65 12.24 -6.62 -4.61
C GLN A 65 11.49 -5.30 -4.66
N ILE A 66 10.18 -5.35 -4.88
CA ILE A 66 9.30 -4.17 -4.89
C ILE A 66 9.28 -3.53 -3.49
N ASP A 67 9.10 -4.34 -2.44
CA ASP A 67 9.00 -3.85 -1.07
C ASP A 67 10.31 -3.22 -0.58
N ASN A 68 11.44 -3.83 -0.93
CA ASN A 68 12.76 -3.27 -0.66
C ASN A 68 12.97 -1.92 -1.37
N ARG A 69 12.54 -1.80 -2.63
CA ARG A 69 12.64 -0.53 -3.39
C ARG A 69 11.75 0.55 -2.80
N ALA A 70 10.50 0.22 -2.46
CA ALA A 70 9.56 1.16 -1.84
C ALA A 70 10.08 1.67 -0.50
N THR A 71 10.59 0.78 0.35
CA THR A 71 11.18 1.13 1.65
C THR A 71 12.39 2.05 1.50
N ASN A 72 13.30 1.73 0.57
CA ASN A 72 14.47 2.57 0.30
C ASN A 72 14.07 3.96 -0.19
N LEU A 73 13.08 4.06 -1.08
CA LEU A 73 12.58 5.34 -1.56
C LEU A 73 11.98 6.19 -0.42
N ILE A 74 11.14 5.59 0.43
CA ILE A 74 10.56 6.26 1.60
C ILE A 74 11.65 6.77 2.54
N ASN A 75 12.73 5.99 2.73
CA ASN A 75 13.87 6.41 3.53
C ASN A 75 14.58 7.63 2.93
N VAL A 76 14.86 7.62 1.63
CA VAL A 76 15.46 8.77 0.91
C VAL A 76 14.58 10.01 1.03
N VAL A 77 13.27 9.87 0.81
CA VAL A 77 12.30 10.98 0.93
C VAL A 77 12.31 11.56 2.34
N ASN A 78 12.32 10.70 3.37
CA ASN A 78 12.36 11.16 4.76
C ASN A 78 13.68 11.86 5.11
N VAL A 79 14.82 11.42 4.56
CA VAL A 79 16.10 12.13 4.72
C VAL A 79 16.02 13.52 4.11
N LEU A 80 15.56 13.63 2.85
CA LEU A 80 15.42 14.93 2.17
C LEU A 80 14.45 15.86 2.89
N LEU A 81 13.34 15.33 3.44
CA LEU A 81 12.40 16.13 4.23
C LEU A 81 13.01 16.63 5.53
N ARG A 82 13.84 15.81 6.19
CA ARG A 82 14.54 16.21 7.41
C ARG A 82 15.58 17.29 7.10
N ASP A 83 16.35 17.13 6.03
CA ASP A 83 17.37 18.11 5.61
C ASP A 83 16.70 19.44 5.25
N LEU A 84 15.62 19.40 4.46
CA LEU A 84 14.79 20.58 4.18
C LEU A 84 14.29 21.24 5.46
N ALA A 85 13.79 20.47 6.43
CA ALA A 85 13.29 21.02 7.70
C ALA A 85 14.41 21.64 8.55
N ASN A 86 15.61 21.06 8.53
CA ASN A 86 16.77 21.57 9.25
C ASN A 86 17.28 22.87 8.63
N ASP A 87 17.40 22.93 7.30
CA ASP A 87 17.89 24.09 6.57
C ASP A 87 16.98 25.32 6.76
N LEU A 88 15.68 25.07 6.88
CA LEU A 88 14.67 26.10 7.19
C LEU A 88 14.58 26.44 8.69
N GLY A 89 15.32 25.73 9.55
CA GLY A 89 15.29 25.92 11.01
C GLY A 89 13.95 25.55 11.66
N ILE A 90 13.13 24.75 10.96
CA ILE A 90 11.78 24.38 11.39
C ILE A 90 11.69 22.98 12.00
N TYR A 91 12.73 22.14 11.90
CA TYR A 91 12.76 20.78 12.49
C TYR A 91 12.75 20.82 14.03
N ARG A 92 11.58 21.03 14.62
CA ARG A 92 11.35 21.21 16.05
C ARG A 92 10.20 20.31 16.54
N GLY A 93 10.18 19.99 17.84
CA GLY A 93 9.21 19.04 18.42
C GLY A 93 7.74 19.44 18.31
N ASP A 94 7.45 20.67 17.91
CA ASP A 94 6.12 21.20 17.63
C ASP A 94 5.71 21.09 16.15
N THR A 95 6.60 20.60 15.29
CA THR A 95 6.42 20.59 13.83
C THR A 95 6.35 19.20 13.24
N ARG A 96 5.61 19.10 12.13
CA ARG A 96 5.58 17.92 11.28
C ARG A 96 5.59 18.34 9.82
N LEU A 97 6.48 17.74 9.03
CA LEU A 97 6.46 17.83 7.58
C LEU A 97 5.90 16.53 7.02
N SER A 98 4.96 16.62 6.10
CA SER A 98 4.42 15.46 5.38
C SER A 98 4.35 15.74 3.89
N VAL A 99 4.70 14.75 3.09
CA VAL A 99 4.53 14.76 1.64
C VAL A 99 3.49 13.74 1.26
N TYR A 100 2.55 14.18 0.44
CA TYR A 100 1.53 13.34 -0.17
C TYR A 100 1.67 13.35 -1.68
N ARG A 101 1.51 12.19 -2.28
CA ARG A 101 1.25 12.05 -3.71
C ARG A 101 -0.25 12.07 -3.96
N HIS A 102 -0.68 12.76 -4.99
CA HIS A 102 -2.04 12.65 -5.50
C HIS A 102 -2.11 11.56 -6.57
N ASN A 103 -3.10 10.69 -6.49
CA ASN A 103 -3.46 9.78 -7.55
C ASN A 103 -4.98 9.61 -7.56
N GLU A 104 -5.59 9.73 -8.74
CA GLU A 104 -7.05 9.72 -8.95
C GLU A 104 -7.79 10.74 -8.07
N ASP A 105 -8.44 10.30 -7.00
CA ASP A 105 -9.26 11.10 -6.09
C ASP A 105 -8.68 11.11 -4.66
N LYS A 106 -7.41 10.70 -4.49
CA LYS A 106 -6.81 10.47 -3.17
C LYS A 106 -5.39 11.01 -3.05
N PHE A 107 -5.05 11.39 -1.83
CA PHE A 107 -3.70 11.60 -1.36
C PHE A 107 -3.17 10.37 -0.67
N TYR A 108 -1.91 10.06 -0.95
CA TYR A 108 -1.16 8.96 -0.35
C TYR A 108 0.08 9.52 0.33
N LEU A 109 0.27 9.22 1.61
CA LEU A 109 1.46 9.64 2.34
C LEU A 109 2.69 8.97 1.71
N VAL A 110 3.74 9.74 1.42
CA VAL A 110 5.02 9.25 0.84
C VAL A 110 6.21 9.54 1.76
N GLY A 111 6.14 10.60 2.54
CA GLY A 111 7.15 10.89 3.55
C GLY A 111 6.57 11.69 4.71
N ARG A 112 7.12 11.48 5.90
CA ARG A 112 6.75 12.22 7.10
C ARG A 112 7.92 12.29 8.06
N VAL A 113 8.20 13.49 8.54
CA VAL A 113 9.24 13.72 9.54
C VAL A 113 8.77 14.68 10.62
N SER A 114 9.22 14.43 11.85
CA SER A 114 9.02 15.26 13.03
C SER A 114 10.05 14.81 14.08
N PRO A 115 10.63 15.73 14.87
CA PRO A 115 11.40 15.35 16.06
C PRO A 115 10.56 14.70 17.16
N ASN A 116 9.25 15.01 17.21
CA ASN A 116 8.31 14.34 18.09
C ASN A 116 7.86 13.01 17.45
N GLU A 117 8.17 11.90 18.12
CA GLU A 117 7.89 10.54 17.64
C GLU A 117 6.41 10.28 17.40
N ASN A 118 5.52 10.82 18.26
CA ASN A 118 4.08 10.66 18.08
C ASN A 118 3.58 11.35 16.81
N TYR A 119 4.15 12.51 16.47
CA TYR A 119 3.81 13.22 15.24
C TYR A 119 4.48 12.60 14.00
N ALA A 120 5.67 12.01 14.16
CA ALA A 120 6.38 11.29 13.10
C ALA A 120 5.69 9.96 12.73
N ALA A 121 5.03 9.33 13.71
CA ALA A 121 4.36 8.07 13.51
C ALA A 121 3.33 8.14 12.37
N VAL A 122 3.34 7.09 11.55
CA VAL A 122 2.34 6.93 10.50
C VAL A 122 0.98 6.79 11.16
N GLY A 123 0.01 7.52 10.62
CA GLY A 123 -1.39 7.42 11.00
C GLY A 123 -2.15 6.86 9.82
N ARG A 124 -3.03 7.68 9.26
CA ARG A 124 -3.66 7.37 7.97
C ARG A 124 -2.62 7.41 6.85
N THR A 125 -2.65 6.39 6.00
CA THR A 125 -1.80 6.30 4.81
C THR A 125 -2.42 6.98 3.60
N SER A 126 -3.73 7.24 3.62
CA SER A 126 -4.44 7.94 2.56
C SER A 126 -5.61 8.81 3.04
N TYR A 127 -5.98 9.77 2.19
CA TYR A 127 -7.08 10.70 2.37
C TYR A 127 -7.79 10.92 1.03
N PRO A 128 -9.12 11.01 0.97
CA PRO A 128 -9.80 11.60 -0.18
C PRO A 128 -9.28 13.01 -0.45
N ASP A 129 -9.12 13.37 -1.71
CA ASP A 129 -8.63 14.70 -2.07
C ASP A 129 -9.62 15.82 -1.73
N SER A 130 -10.88 15.46 -1.44
CA SER A 130 -11.93 16.34 -0.92
C SER A 130 -11.68 16.81 0.52
N GLN A 131 -10.88 16.07 1.30
CA GLN A 131 -10.70 16.28 2.74
C GLN A 131 -9.47 17.13 3.12
N GLY A 132 -9.58 17.80 4.27
CA GLY A 132 -8.46 18.48 4.90
C GLY A 132 -8.04 19.77 4.21
N PHE A 133 -7.14 20.50 4.84
CA PHE A 133 -6.53 21.69 4.23
C PHE A 133 -5.72 21.32 2.97
N ILE A 134 -5.11 20.14 2.93
CA ILE A 134 -4.39 19.63 1.74
C ILE A 134 -5.31 19.52 0.51
N GLY A 135 -6.56 19.08 0.69
CA GLY A 135 -7.55 19.01 -0.38
C GLY A 135 -7.98 20.37 -0.88
N GLN A 136 -8.14 21.33 0.03
CA GLN A 136 -8.41 22.71 -0.37
C GLN A 136 -7.24 23.32 -1.14
N VAL A 137 -6.00 23.11 -0.70
CA VAL A 137 -4.78 23.57 -1.42
C VAL A 137 -4.69 22.96 -2.80
N TRP A 138 -5.05 21.68 -2.94
CA TRP A 138 -5.05 20.99 -4.23
C TRP A 138 -6.03 21.59 -5.25
N ARG A 139 -7.27 21.85 -4.82
CA ARG A 139 -8.32 22.42 -5.69
C ARG A 139 -8.20 23.93 -5.91
N ALA A 140 -7.61 24.66 -4.97
CA ALA A 140 -7.45 26.10 -5.07
C ALA A 140 -6.37 26.48 -6.11
N ALA A 141 -6.37 27.76 -6.49
CA ALA A 141 -5.20 28.36 -7.12
C ALA A 141 -4.02 28.39 -6.12
N ASP A 142 -2.83 28.76 -6.59
CA ASP A 142 -1.60 28.73 -5.77
C ASP A 142 -1.54 29.85 -4.68
N ASP A 143 -2.66 30.52 -4.41
CA ASP A 143 -2.84 31.59 -3.43
C ASP A 143 -3.15 31.06 -2.01
N LYS A 144 -3.90 29.96 -1.91
CA LYS A 144 -4.25 29.35 -0.62
C LYS A 144 -3.12 28.46 -0.11
N THR A 145 -2.25 29.07 0.70
CA THR A 145 -0.97 28.47 1.12
C THR A 145 -0.86 28.20 2.61
N ASN A 146 -1.70 28.81 3.44
CA ASN A 146 -1.68 28.61 4.88
C ASN A 146 -3.07 28.69 5.53
N VAL A 147 -3.17 28.18 6.75
CA VAL A 147 -4.37 28.22 7.58
C VAL A 147 -3.99 28.21 9.06
N THR A 148 -4.81 28.87 9.88
CA THR A 148 -4.77 28.77 11.34
C THR A 148 -6.05 28.12 11.83
N PHE A 149 -5.93 27.18 12.77
CA PHE A 149 -7.05 26.48 13.40
C PHE A 149 -7.22 26.91 14.86
N PRO A 150 -8.38 26.62 15.47
CA PRO A 150 -8.59 26.84 16.91
C PRO A 150 -7.58 26.10 17.77
N THR A 151 -7.18 26.74 18.87
CA THR A 151 -6.31 26.16 19.91
C THR A 151 -7.08 25.30 20.90
N ASP A 152 -8.38 25.54 21.07
CA ASP A 152 -9.25 24.66 21.84
C ASP A 152 -9.48 23.37 21.05
N ARG A 153 -9.48 22.22 21.74
CA ARG A 153 -9.56 20.90 21.08
C ARG A 153 -10.96 20.64 20.51
N GLN A 154 -12.01 21.06 21.20
CA GLN A 154 -13.38 20.83 20.77
C GLN A 154 -13.72 21.70 19.56
N ASP A 155 -13.38 22.98 19.62
CA ASP A 155 -13.54 23.91 18.49
C ASP A 155 -12.72 23.47 17.28
N TRP A 156 -11.53 22.92 17.52
CA TRP A 156 -10.69 22.37 16.46
C TRP A 156 -11.34 21.18 15.79
N VAL A 157 -11.87 20.21 16.56
CA VAL A 157 -12.55 19.03 16.01
C VAL A 157 -13.77 19.47 15.20
N GLU A 158 -14.56 20.39 15.72
CA GLU A 158 -15.73 20.92 15.02
C GLU A 158 -15.33 21.61 13.71
N THR A 159 -14.25 22.39 13.73
CA THR A 159 -13.68 23.02 12.53
C THR A 159 -13.26 21.96 11.49
N GLN A 160 -12.56 20.89 11.89
CA GLN A 160 -12.17 19.81 10.97
C GLN A 160 -13.38 19.13 10.32
N VAL A 161 -14.46 18.94 11.07
CA VAL A 161 -15.68 18.31 10.57
C VAL A 161 -16.41 19.25 9.60
N GLN A 162 -16.73 20.46 10.03
CA GLN A 162 -17.58 21.37 9.27
C GLN A 162 -16.89 21.97 8.05
N SER A 163 -15.61 22.33 8.18
CA SER A 163 -14.88 23.07 7.13
C SER A 163 -13.96 22.20 6.29
N TYR A 164 -13.57 21.02 6.77
CA TYR A 164 -12.56 20.19 6.14
C TYR A 164 -13.02 18.76 5.81
N GLY A 165 -14.28 18.43 6.08
CA GLY A 165 -14.92 17.22 5.58
C GLY A 165 -14.46 15.92 6.24
N LEU A 166 -13.83 16.00 7.42
CA LEU A 166 -13.55 14.82 8.24
C LEU A 166 -14.82 14.40 8.99
N SER A 167 -14.97 13.11 9.28
CA SER A 167 -15.91 12.69 10.32
C SER A 167 -15.37 13.06 11.71
N ARG A 168 -16.27 13.17 12.70
CA ARG A 168 -15.90 13.47 14.09
C ARG A 168 -14.93 12.43 14.66
N SER A 169 -15.20 11.14 14.43
CA SER A 169 -14.33 10.04 14.89
C SER A 169 -12.94 10.10 14.25
N GLU A 170 -12.83 10.43 12.96
CA GLU A 170 -11.54 10.64 12.30
C GLU A 170 -10.77 11.82 12.90
N ALA A 171 -11.43 12.95 13.13
CA ALA A 171 -10.81 14.15 13.67
C ALA A 171 -10.29 13.95 15.11
N GLU A 172 -11.05 13.23 15.94
CA GLU A 172 -10.72 12.98 17.35
C GLU A 172 -9.45 12.13 17.51
N VAL A 173 -9.21 11.18 16.61
CA VAL A 173 -8.02 10.28 16.66
C VAL A 173 -6.78 10.84 15.96
N LEU A 174 -6.84 12.05 15.38
CA LEU A 174 -5.68 12.67 14.79
C LEU A 174 -4.62 12.97 15.86
N LYS A 175 -3.44 12.35 15.71
CA LYS A 175 -2.32 12.42 16.66
C LYS A 175 -1.80 13.85 16.91
N MET A 176 -1.90 14.72 15.91
CA MET A 176 -1.43 16.10 16.00
C MET A 176 -2.61 17.05 16.01
N HIS A 177 -2.69 17.89 17.04
CA HIS A 177 -3.58 19.04 17.08
C HIS A 177 -2.93 20.21 16.34
N THR A 178 -3.05 20.20 15.01
CA THR A 178 -2.46 21.23 14.16
C THR A 178 -3.16 22.57 14.37
N VAL A 179 -2.43 23.57 14.86
CA VAL A 179 -2.94 24.95 15.07
C VAL A 179 -2.56 25.86 13.91
N PHE A 180 -1.42 25.62 13.27
CA PHE A 180 -1.01 26.34 12.07
C PHE A 180 -0.52 25.35 11.01
N MET A 181 -0.87 25.58 9.75
CA MET A 181 -0.44 24.73 8.65
C MET A 181 -0.13 25.58 7.43
N THR A 182 0.94 25.24 6.72
CA THR A 182 1.21 25.71 5.36
C THR A 182 1.39 24.54 4.42
N ALA A 183 1.03 24.73 3.16
CA ALA A 183 1.17 23.69 2.16
C ALA A 183 1.41 24.28 0.77
N THR A 184 2.10 23.51 -0.07
CA THR A 184 2.28 23.81 -1.48
C THR A 184 2.09 22.55 -2.30
N LYS A 185 1.56 22.72 -3.50
CA LYS A 185 1.57 21.69 -4.53
C LYS A 185 3.01 21.33 -4.90
N LEU A 186 3.24 20.06 -5.18
CA LEU A 186 4.48 19.52 -5.73
C LEU A 186 4.37 19.51 -7.24
N ARG A 187 5.33 20.18 -7.88
CA ARG A 187 5.49 20.26 -9.33
C ARG A 187 6.97 20.19 -9.66
N ARG A 188 7.30 19.70 -10.84
CA ARG A 188 8.67 19.69 -11.36
C ARG A 188 9.05 21.09 -11.86
N ASP A 189 8.15 21.75 -12.57
CA ASP A 189 8.23 23.16 -12.97
C ASP A 189 6.98 23.94 -12.51
N VAL A 190 7.05 25.27 -12.47
CA VAL A 190 5.91 26.15 -12.14
C VAL A 190 4.72 25.92 -13.09
N HIS A 191 4.99 25.57 -14.35
CA HIS A 191 3.97 25.32 -15.37
C HIS A 191 3.50 23.86 -15.45
N ASP A 192 4.16 22.94 -14.75
CA ASP A 192 3.82 21.52 -14.81
C ASP A 192 2.55 21.20 -14.00
N ALA A 193 1.90 20.09 -14.40
CA ALA A 193 0.83 19.50 -13.60
C ALA A 193 1.36 19.15 -12.20
N ALA A 194 0.59 19.48 -11.17
CA ALA A 194 0.91 19.05 -9.82
C ALA A 194 0.69 17.54 -9.69
N PHE A 195 1.54 16.87 -8.91
CA PHE A 195 1.45 15.43 -8.65
C PHE A 195 1.30 15.11 -7.16
N GLY A 196 1.27 16.14 -6.30
CA GLY A 196 1.20 15.95 -4.85
C GLY A 196 1.18 17.25 -4.08
N VAL A 197 1.28 17.14 -2.76
CA VAL A 197 1.28 18.26 -1.80
C VAL A 197 2.34 18.01 -0.73
N LEU A 198 3.19 19.01 -0.47
CA LEU A 198 3.99 19.11 0.74
C LEU A 198 3.22 19.98 1.72
N CYS A 199 3.10 19.52 2.96
CA CYS A 199 2.56 20.32 4.05
C CYS A 199 3.47 20.34 5.26
N ILE A 200 3.43 21.47 5.97
CA ILE A 200 4.16 21.73 7.20
C ILE A 200 3.13 22.16 8.23
N GLU A 201 3.06 21.42 9.32
CA GLU A 201 2.09 21.59 10.39
C GLU A 201 2.81 21.96 11.69
N CYS A 202 2.17 22.81 12.50
CA CYS A 202 2.61 23.20 13.84
C CYS A 202 1.47 23.07 14.85
N ASP A 203 1.79 22.64 16.08
CA ASP A 203 0.81 22.52 17.17
C ASP A 203 0.55 23.82 17.96
N ARG A 204 1.11 24.96 17.52
CA ARG A 204 0.99 26.25 18.21
C ARG A 204 0.95 27.44 17.24
N LYS A 205 0.30 28.54 17.66
CA LYS A 205 0.10 29.77 16.87
C LYS A 205 1.40 30.51 16.49
N ARG A 206 2.44 30.44 17.34
CA ARG A 206 3.77 31.04 17.09
C ARG A 206 4.81 29.93 17.03
N GLY A 207 4.63 29.01 16.08
CA GLY A 207 5.59 27.94 15.81
C GLY A 207 6.79 28.45 15.01
N SER A 208 7.69 27.53 14.65
CA SER A 208 8.82 27.81 13.76
C SER A 208 8.41 28.14 12.31
N VAL A 209 7.17 27.82 11.92
CA VAL A 209 6.66 28.08 10.57
C VAL A 209 6.03 29.47 10.50
N LYS A 210 6.57 30.29 9.60
CA LYS A 210 6.13 31.67 9.35
C LYS A 210 5.43 31.76 8.00
N ALA A 211 4.73 32.87 7.74
CA ALA A 211 4.10 33.12 6.44
C ALA A 211 5.09 33.04 5.26
N GLY A 212 6.36 33.43 5.46
CA GLY A 212 7.42 33.37 4.45
C GLY A 212 8.05 31.97 4.24
N THR A 213 7.84 31.02 5.16
CA THR A 213 8.48 29.69 5.11
C THR A 213 8.19 28.96 3.81
N LEU A 214 7.00 29.12 3.23
CA LEU A 214 6.66 28.46 1.97
C LEU A 214 7.48 28.99 0.78
N ASN A 215 7.81 30.28 0.77
CA ASN A 215 8.66 30.86 -0.27
C ASN A 215 10.09 30.36 -0.12
N GLU A 216 10.59 30.23 1.11
CA GLU A 216 11.90 29.63 1.40
C GLU A 216 11.95 28.16 0.95
N VAL A 217 10.89 27.38 1.24
CA VAL A 217 10.74 26.00 0.77
C VAL A 217 10.83 25.94 -0.75
N ARG A 218 10.00 26.70 -1.48
CA ARG A 218 9.93 26.68 -2.96
C ARG A 218 11.26 27.05 -3.62
N ASN A 219 12.04 27.92 -2.97
CA ASN A 219 13.33 28.37 -3.49
C ASN A 219 14.51 27.48 -3.07
N SER A 220 14.30 26.54 -2.14
CA SER A 220 15.37 25.67 -1.65
C SER A 220 15.80 24.62 -2.70
N PRO A 221 17.11 24.37 -2.87
CA PRO A 221 17.60 23.27 -3.72
C PRO A 221 17.04 21.90 -3.32
N GLN A 222 16.89 21.67 -2.01
CA GLN A 222 16.37 20.42 -1.42
C GLN A 222 14.95 20.15 -1.90
N PHE A 223 14.10 21.18 -1.99
CA PHE A 223 12.74 21.05 -2.52
C PHE A 223 12.71 20.71 -4.01
N LYS A 224 13.63 21.27 -4.82
CA LYS A 224 13.78 20.90 -6.24
C LYS A 224 14.25 19.46 -6.42
N THR A 225 15.22 19.03 -5.62
CA THR A 225 15.68 17.63 -5.61
C THR A 225 14.57 16.68 -5.18
N LEU A 226 13.85 17.02 -4.11
CA LEU A 226 12.72 16.26 -3.60
C LEU A 226 11.62 16.10 -4.66
N THR A 227 11.20 17.20 -5.28
CA THR A 227 10.17 17.16 -6.34
C THR A 227 10.61 16.32 -7.54
N SER A 228 11.87 16.44 -7.97
CA SER A 228 12.42 15.64 -9.08
C SER A 228 12.44 14.14 -8.76
N ILE A 229 12.92 13.76 -7.57
CA ILE A 229 12.97 12.35 -7.15
C ILE A 229 11.57 11.78 -7.00
N LEU A 230 10.66 12.50 -6.33
CA LEU A 230 9.29 12.05 -6.13
C LEU A 230 8.57 11.87 -7.47
N ASP A 231 8.70 12.82 -8.38
CA ASP A 231 8.06 12.74 -9.68
C ASP A 231 8.56 11.55 -10.52
N ILE A 232 9.89 11.34 -10.58
CA ILE A 232 10.52 10.23 -11.34
C ILE A 232 10.28 8.87 -10.68
N SER A 233 10.46 8.79 -9.36
CA SER A 233 10.46 7.50 -8.65
C SER A 233 9.06 7.04 -8.28
N LEU A 234 8.11 7.96 -8.11
CA LEU A 234 6.75 7.57 -7.78
C LEU A 234 5.93 7.26 -9.03
N THR A 235 6.25 7.76 -10.23
CA THR A 235 5.41 7.52 -11.42
C THR A 235 5.05 6.05 -11.65
N GLY A 236 5.89 5.10 -11.20
CA GLY A 236 5.63 3.65 -11.26
C GLY A 236 5.16 2.95 -9.97
N LEU A 237 5.03 3.63 -8.83
CA LEU A 237 4.62 3.00 -7.57
C LEU A 237 3.10 3.11 -7.34
N SER A 238 2.46 1.97 -7.13
CA SER A 238 1.07 1.83 -6.69
C SER A 238 0.89 2.17 -5.21
N HIS A 239 -0.36 2.37 -4.79
CA HIS A 239 -0.68 2.64 -3.39
C HIS A 239 -0.18 1.54 -2.44
N ASP A 240 -0.38 0.28 -2.82
CA ASP A 240 -0.10 -0.86 -1.96
C ASP A 240 1.40 -1.02 -1.70
N GLU A 241 2.24 -0.68 -2.68
CA GLU A 241 3.70 -0.68 -2.53
C GLU A 241 4.16 0.43 -1.57
N VAL A 242 3.60 1.64 -1.70
CA VAL A 242 3.90 2.75 -0.75
C VAL A 242 3.45 2.39 0.66
N LYS A 243 2.25 1.82 0.81
CA LYS A 243 1.70 1.40 2.10
C LYS A 243 2.58 0.35 2.78
N ARG A 244 3.04 -0.66 2.03
CA ARG A 244 3.94 -1.70 2.54
C ARG A 244 5.25 -1.13 3.07
N GLY A 245 5.92 -0.27 2.31
CA GLY A 245 7.18 0.34 2.75
C GLY A 245 7.05 1.19 4.04
N PHE A 246 5.87 1.75 4.32
CA PHE A 246 5.61 2.41 5.61
C PHE A 246 5.37 1.44 6.77
N LEU A 247 4.69 0.32 6.52
CA LEU A 247 4.40 -0.70 7.53
C LEU A 247 5.68 -1.41 7.98
N ASP A 248 6.57 -1.72 7.04
CA ASP A 248 7.87 -2.36 7.34
C ASP A 248 8.79 -1.44 8.15
N LYS A 249 8.70 -0.12 7.93
CA LYS A 249 9.40 0.83 8.78
C LYS A 249 8.82 0.85 10.20
N ALA A 250 7.50 0.80 10.34
CA ALA A 250 6.85 0.83 11.65
C ALA A 250 7.22 -0.42 12.49
N SER A 251 7.27 -1.61 11.87
CA SER A 251 7.72 -2.84 12.54
C SER A 251 9.20 -2.77 12.93
N ASN A 252 10.07 -2.28 12.04
CA ASN A 252 11.51 -2.15 12.31
C ASN A 252 11.84 -1.04 13.35
N SER A 253 11.00 -0.02 13.50
CA SER A 253 11.15 0.99 14.56
C SER A 253 10.70 0.52 15.95
N GLY A 254 10.03 -0.64 16.04
CA GLY A 254 9.62 -1.27 17.31
C GLY A 254 10.68 -2.18 17.93
N SER A 255 11.75 -2.51 17.19
CA SER A 255 12.88 -3.31 17.69
C SER A 255 14.08 -2.40 17.99
N LEU A 256 14.04 -1.74 19.14
CA LEU A 256 15.27 -1.21 19.74
C LEU A 256 16.17 -2.39 20.14
N PRO A 257 17.48 -2.36 19.83
CA PRO A 257 18.38 -3.39 20.32
C PRO A 257 18.50 -3.25 21.83
N THR A 258 18.06 -4.28 22.55
CA THR A 258 18.45 -4.49 23.94
C THR A 258 19.97 -4.55 23.97
N GLN A 259 20.62 -3.43 24.35
CA GLN A 259 22.04 -3.43 24.66
C GLN A 259 22.22 -4.37 25.86
N GLN A 260 22.83 -5.52 25.61
CA GLN A 260 23.36 -6.36 26.67
C GLN A 260 24.56 -5.61 27.28
N SER A 261 24.39 -5.19 28.52
CA SER A 261 25.46 -4.83 29.46
C SER A 261 26.12 -6.07 30.02
#